data_AF-A0AAD6S4Z4-F1
#
_entry.id   AF-A0AAD6S4Z4-F1
#
_cell.length_a   1.000
_cell.length_b   1.000
_cell.length_c   1.000
_cell.angle_alpha   90.00
_cell.angle_beta   90.00
_cell.angle_gamma   90.00
#
_symmetry.space_group_name_H-M   'P 1'
#
loop_
_entity.id
_entity.type
_entity.pdbx_description
1 polymer ?
#
loop_
_entity_poly.entity_id
_entity_poly.type
_entity_poly.pdbx_seq_one_letter_code
_entity_poly.pdbx_strand_id
1 'polypeptide(L)'
;MSQLPLELIQEIASLISPSDRKCLRATCRQTNTALEQIVTGQFSVDTKTSSLPRTVQRLETLTQAPYSHSTTVTTLRLSSSALCRKNHSEMAGKNGVERVWLLLVPAIHSLCNLRCFEWPIQEESGPVSENDMVNALSALPRLRELVLWIPPSLNRTIRFSRLSNLRSITLHLSPEREGAFERVVDELAIAVAKSPDLDSVTTLNRIPRGSLVYDLPSAMQHLFDKSDPYRPLPIRHIKLQDMDIPPTPDLTVHFRYLVSLDLEVIPWYTTTRVLPFLRALESSGAFPVQLRVPWTWVADGTIAPYLRSHPGLQRFRSRAAYRSEEIKGVADIFYGIIFRQHAHSLTHLLVEPAGAGRWAFGEEIALGLARCTALVEVTISIDTPFAGPRGLSRIQREAQRAIVEHSGASWTSVADSPASAP
;
A
#
# COMPACT_ATOMS: atom_id res chain seq x y z
N MET A 1 -12.68 -25.97 -17.10
CA MET A 1 -13.19 -24.78 -16.39
C MET A 1 -14.61 -24.94 -15.86
N SER A 2 -15.52 -25.63 -16.57
CA SER A 2 -16.93 -25.82 -16.15
C SER A 2 -17.16 -26.62 -14.86
N GLN A 3 -16.10 -27.19 -14.27
CA GLN A 3 -16.15 -27.93 -13.01
C GLN A 3 -15.52 -27.18 -11.85
N LEU A 4 -14.99 -25.97 -12.06
CA LEU A 4 -14.39 -25.20 -10.98
C LEU A 4 -15.51 -24.59 -10.09
N PRO A 5 -15.39 -24.71 -8.76
CA PRO A 5 -16.18 -23.94 -7.81
C PRO A 5 -16.16 -22.44 -8.10
N LEU A 6 -17.26 -21.76 -7.80
CA LEU A 6 -17.43 -20.32 -8.04
C LEU A 6 -16.36 -19.49 -7.34
N GLU A 7 -16.02 -19.89 -6.12
CA GLU A 7 -15.07 -19.25 -5.22
C GLU A 7 -13.67 -19.24 -5.84
N LEU A 8 -13.25 -20.36 -6.45
CA LEU A 8 -11.96 -20.46 -7.12
C LEU A 8 -11.90 -19.60 -8.39
N ILE A 9 -13.01 -19.49 -9.14
CA ILE A 9 -13.07 -18.59 -10.31
C ILE A 9 -12.92 -17.13 -9.86
N GLN A 10 -13.55 -16.74 -8.75
CA GLN A 10 -13.44 -15.40 -8.18
C GLN A 10 -12.02 -15.12 -7.65
N GLU A 11 -11.39 -16.09 -7.01
CA GLU A 11 -10.00 -16.00 -6.55
C GLU A 11 -9.03 -15.82 -7.72
N ILE A 12 -9.12 -16.66 -8.75
CA ILE A 12 -8.33 -16.51 -9.99
C ILE A 12 -8.56 -15.12 -10.60
N ALA A 13 -9.81 -14.68 -10.67
CA ALA A 13 -10.13 -13.37 -11.22
C ALA A 13 -9.51 -12.23 -10.41
N SER A 14 -9.39 -12.37 -9.09
CA SER A 14 -8.75 -11.38 -8.23
C SER A 14 -7.26 -11.21 -8.55
N LEU A 15 -6.60 -12.27 -9.02
CA LEU A 15 -5.16 -12.30 -9.33
C LEU A 15 -4.82 -11.82 -10.75
N ILE A 16 -5.77 -11.85 -11.69
CA ILE A 16 -5.54 -11.41 -13.07
C ILE A 16 -5.96 -9.95 -13.32
N SER A 17 -5.45 -9.37 -14.41
CA SER A 17 -5.71 -7.97 -14.77
C SER A 17 -7.19 -7.72 -15.10
N PRO A 18 -7.69 -6.47 -14.94
CA PRO A 18 -9.07 -6.13 -15.30
C PRO A 18 -9.44 -6.40 -16.77
N SER A 19 -8.47 -6.33 -17.69
CA SER A 19 -8.67 -6.72 -19.10
C SER A 19 -8.87 -8.22 -19.23
N ASP A 20 -8.06 -9.03 -18.54
CA ASP A 20 -8.14 -10.49 -18.61
C ASP A 20 -9.43 -11.01 -17.98
N ARG A 21 -9.95 -10.34 -16.94
CA ARG A 21 -11.28 -10.66 -16.37
C ARG A 21 -12.38 -10.58 -17.40
N LYS A 22 -12.33 -9.60 -18.33
CA LYS A 22 -13.33 -9.46 -19.39
C LYS A 22 -13.22 -10.60 -20.40
N CYS A 23 -12.00 -11.01 -20.75
CA CYS A 23 -11.75 -12.17 -21.61
C CYS A 23 -12.24 -13.46 -20.92
N LEU A 24 -11.91 -13.66 -19.65
CA LEU A 24 -12.35 -14.80 -18.85
C LEU A 24 -13.88 -14.86 -18.76
N ARG A 25 -14.55 -13.71 -18.60
CA ARG A 25 -16.01 -13.61 -18.60
C ARG A 25 -16.65 -14.07 -19.91
N ALA A 26 -15.97 -13.89 -21.04
CA ALA A 26 -16.47 -14.29 -22.35
C ALA A 26 -16.29 -15.79 -22.66
N THR A 27 -15.56 -16.54 -21.81
CA THR A 27 -15.24 -17.95 -22.07
C THR A 27 -16.44 -18.89 -21.96
N CYS A 28 -17.27 -18.76 -20.93
CA CYS A 28 -18.48 -19.57 -20.75
C CYS A 28 -19.51 -18.90 -19.83
N ARG A 29 -20.74 -19.45 -19.78
CA ARG A 29 -21.83 -18.89 -18.96
C ARG A 29 -21.51 -18.89 -17.47
N GLN A 30 -20.84 -19.92 -16.96
CA GLN A 30 -20.50 -20.03 -15.54
C GLN A 30 -19.49 -18.95 -15.12
N THR A 31 -18.41 -18.75 -15.89
CA THR A 31 -17.45 -17.66 -15.64
C THR A 31 -18.10 -16.30 -15.83
N ASN A 32 -19.04 -16.16 -16.78
CA ASN A 32 -19.81 -14.93 -16.93
C ASN A 32 -20.57 -14.58 -15.64
N THR A 33 -21.42 -15.49 -15.15
CA THR A 33 -22.18 -15.30 -13.92
C THR A 33 -21.28 -15.11 -12.70
N ALA A 34 -20.18 -15.86 -12.63
CA ALA A 34 -19.22 -15.78 -11.53
C ALA A 34 -18.56 -14.41 -11.39
N LEU A 35 -18.21 -13.82 -12.53
CA LEU A 35 -17.46 -12.58 -12.62
C LEU A 35 -18.35 -11.36 -12.81
N GLU A 36 -19.64 -11.55 -13.04
CA GLU A 36 -20.58 -10.46 -13.25
C GLU A 36 -20.50 -9.47 -12.09
N GLN A 37 -20.62 -9.92 -10.85
CA GLN A 37 -20.53 -9.07 -9.65
C GLN A 37 -19.17 -8.38 -9.49
N ILE A 38 -18.07 -9.06 -9.82
CA ILE A 38 -16.72 -8.47 -9.71
C ILE A 38 -16.53 -7.36 -10.76
N VAL A 39 -16.97 -7.62 -12.00
CA VAL A 39 -16.81 -6.69 -13.12
C VAL A 39 -17.79 -5.52 -13.02
N THR A 40 -19.04 -5.75 -12.61
CA THR A 40 -20.04 -4.69 -12.40
C THR A 40 -19.81 -3.94 -11.09
N GLY A 41 -19.17 -4.57 -10.12
CA GLY A 41 -18.79 -3.97 -8.85
C GLY A 41 -17.77 -2.84 -8.96
N GLN A 42 -17.02 -2.79 -10.06
CA GLN A 42 -16.05 -1.74 -10.32
C GLN A 42 -16.56 -0.77 -11.38
N PHE A 43 -16.78 0.48 -10.96
CA PHE A 43 -17.11 1.58 -11.86
C PHE A 43 -15.92 2.54 -11.95
N SER A 44 -15.46 2.82 -13.16
CA SER A 44 -14.37 3.78 -13.40
C SER A 44 -14.86 4.91 -14.30
N VAL A 45 -14.60 6.14 -13.86
CA VAL A 45 -14.90 7.38 -14.58
C VAL A 45 -13.61 7.83 -15.23
N ASP A 46 -13.49 7.58 -16.53
CA ASP A 46 -12.36 8.03 -17.35
C ASP A 46 -12.77 9.29 -18.13
N THR A 47 -12.00 10.36 -17.93
CA THR A 47 -12.20 11.69 -18.53
C THR A 47 -11.44 11.86 -19.85
N LYS A 48 -10.80 10.82 -20.39
CA LYS A 48 -10.22 10.87 -21.76
C LYS A 48 -11.30 11.11 -22.79
N THR A 49 -10.99 11.95 -23.79
CA THR A 49 -11.89 12.33 -24.88
C THR A 49 -12.54 11.12 -25.56
N SER A 50 -11.79 10.03 -25.77
CA SER A 50 -12.29 8.80 -26.40
C SER A 50 -13.26 7.98 -25.54
N SER A 51 -13.23 8.11 -24.21
CA SER A 51 -14.13 7.39 -23.29
C SER A 51 -15.31 8.24 -22.81
N LEU A 52 -15.27 9.56 -22.97
CA LEU A 52 -16.27 10.49 -22.44
C LEU A 52 -17.72 10.12 -22.80
N PRO A 53 -18.11 9.83 -24.06
CA PRO A 53 -19.50 9.53 -24.39
C PRO A 53 -20.04 8.32 -23.62
N ARG A 54 -19.20 7.29 -23.48
CA ARG A 54 -19.54 6.08 -22.73
C ARG A 54 -19.61 6.35 -21.23
N THR A 55 -18.70 7.14 -20.68
CA THR A 55 -18.70 7.53 -19.26
C THR A 55 -19.95 8.32 -18.92
N VAL A 56 -20.31 9.32 -19.74
CA VAL A 56 -21.52 10.13 -19.59
C VAL A 56 -22.77 9.25 -19.62
N GLN A 57 -22.92 8.40 -20.64
CA GLN A 57 -24.08 7.51 -20.75
C GLN A 57 -24.22 6.61 -19.51
N ARG A 58 -23.10 6.06 -19.00
CA ARG A 58 -23.13 5.22 -17.79
C ARG A 58 -23.52 6.02 -16.54
N LEU A 59 -22.99 7.23 -16.39
CA LEU A 59 -23.38 8.10 -15.28
C LEU A 59 -24.88 8.44 -15.35
N GLU A 60 -25.41 8.76 -16.54
CA GLU A 60 -26.84 9.00 -16.74
C GLU A 60 -27.68 7.79 -16.33
N THR A 61 -27.29 6.58 -16.75
CA THR A 61 -27.99 5.37 -16.30
C THR A 61 -27.94 5.17 -14.78
N LEU A 62 -26.85 5.57 -14.11
CA LEU A 62 -26.77 5.51 -12.64
C LEU A 62 -27.65 6.57 -11.97
N THR A 63 -27.88 7.72 -12.61
CA THR A 63 -28.78 8.76 -12.07
C THR A 63 -30.26 8.41 -12.23
N GLN A 64 -30.62 7.52 -13.16
CA GLN A 64 -31.99 7.10 -13.40
C GLN A 64 -32.39 6.01 -12.40
N ALA A 65 -33.02 6.40 -11.28
CA ALA A 65 -33.56 5.45 -10.32
C ALA A 65 -34.81 4.71 -10.87
N PRO A 66 -35.07 3.45 -10.48
CA PRO A 66 -34.18 2.51 -9.77
C PRO A 66 -33.39 1.65 -10.78
N TYR A 67 -32.09 1.93 -10.95
CA TYR A 67 -31.25 1.12 -11.82
C TYR A 67 -30.63 -0.06 -11.06
N SER A 68 -30.84 -1.27 -11.53
CA SER A 68 -30.31 -2.50 -10.90
C SER A 68 -28.79 -2.45 -10.70
N HIS A 69 -28.06 -1.82 -11.61
CA HIS A 69 -26.60 -1.75 -11.54
C HIS A 69 -26.06 -0.88 -10.40
N SER A 70 -26.79 0.12 -9.91
CA SER A 70 -26.28 0.98 -8.82
C SER A 70 -26.08 0.18 -7.53
N THR A 71 -26.87 -0.88 -7.35
CA THR A 71 -26.75 -1.80 -6.21
C THR A 71 -25.54 -2.74 -6.33
N THR A 72 -25.00 -2.93 -7.53
CA THR A 72 -23.85 -3.83 -7.72
C THR A 72 -22.51 -3.13 -7.51
N VAL A 73 -22.43 -1.81 -7.73
CA VAL A 73 -21.18 -1.06 -7.64
C VAL A 73 -20.70 -0.96 -6.20
N THR A 74 -19.52 -1.51 -5.92
CA THR A 74 -18.84 -1.46 -4.62
C THR A 74 -17.60 -0.59 -4.64
N THR A 75 -17.00 -0.35 -5.81
CA THR A 75 -15.79 0.45 -5.98
C THR A 75 -15.98 1.46 -7.09
N LEU A 76 -15.75 2.73 -6.79
CA LEU A 76 -15.79 3.82 -7.76
C LEU A 76 -14.41 4.45 -7.84
N ARG A 77 -13.83 4.45 -9.05
CA ARG A 77 -12.52 5.04 -9.35
C ARG A 77 -12.64 6.19 -10.31
N LEU A 78 -12.15 7.35 -9.91
CA LEU A 78 -12.02 8.49 -10.79
C LEU A 78 -10.62 8.47 -11.41
N SER A 79 -10.51 8.58 -12.73
CA SER A 79 -9.22 8.63 -13.42
C SER A 79 -8.95 10.04 -13.93
N SER A 80 -7.89 10.67 -13.41
CA SER A 80 -7.41 11.98 -13.86
C SER A 80 -6.28 11.78 -14.88
N SER A 81 -6.61 11.73 -16.17
CA SER A 81 -5.60 11.56 -17.23
C SER A 81 -5.51 12.71 -18.23
N ALA A 82 -6.47 13.63 -18.24
CA ALA A 82 -6.56 14.65 -19.28
C ALA A 82 -6.57 16.11 -18.78
N LEU A 83 -6.84 16.36 -17.49
CA LEU A 83 -7.19 17.70 -17.03
C LEU A 83 -6.01 18.58 -16.60
N CYS A 84 -4.80 18.01 -16.45
CA CYS A 84 -3.63 18.76 -16.00
C CYS A 84 -2.69 19.23 -17.13
N ARG A 85 -2.97 18.93 -18.40
CA ARG A 85 -2.14 19.45 -19.50
C ARG A 85 -2.83 20.66 -20.13
N LYS A 86 -2.32 21.85 -19.80
CA LYS A 86 -2.71 23.18 -20.34
C LYS A 86 -2.53 23.36 -21.86
N ASN A 87 -2.48 22.29 -22.64
CA ASN A 87 -2.33 22.40 -24.09
C ASN A 87 -3.72 22.74 -24.67
N HIS A 88 -3.90 24.03 -24.92
CA HIS A 88 -5.12 24.78 -25.25
C HIS A 88 -5.92 24.32 -26.50
N SER A 89 -5.65 23.19 -27.15
CA SER A 89 -6.16 22.95 -28.51
C SER A 89 -7.47 22.17 -28.64
N GLU A 90 -8.12 21.68 -27.58
CA GLU A 90 -9.38 20.91 -27.73
C GLU A 90 -10.54 21.49 -26.90
N MET A 91 -11.19 22.53 -27.42
CA MET A 91 -12.46 23.03 -26.85
C MET A 91 -13.59 21.98 -26.89
N ALA A 92 -13.57 21.05 -27.85
CA ALA A 92 -14.61 20.02 -27.98
C ALA A 92 -14.69 19.05 -26.79
N GLY A 93 -13.60 18.85 -26.05
CA GLY A 93 -13.56 17.97 -24.87
C GLY A 93 -14.14 18.59 -23.60
N LYS A 94 -14.18 19.93 -23.49
CA LYS A 94 -14.55 20.63 -22.25
C LYS A 94 -15.98 20.34 -21.80
N ASN A 95 -16.94 20.43 -22.73
CA ASN A 95 -18.36 20.21 -22.42
C ASN A 95 -18.63 18.77 -21.94
N GLY A 96 -17.90 17.79 -22.48
CA GLY A 96 -18.03 16.39 -22.07
C GLY A 96 -17.53 16.15 -20.64
N VAL A 97 -16.39 16.74 -20.28
CA VAL A 97 -15.85 16.66 -18.91
C VAL A 97 -16.75 17.37 -17.91
N GLU A 98 -17.23 18.56 -18.23
CA GLU A 98 -18.15 19.31 -17.38
C GLU A 98 -19.43 18.52 -17.10
N ARG A 99 -20.00 17.90 -18.14
CA ARG A 99 -21.17 17.01 -18.00
C ARG A 99 -20.88 15.80 -17.12
N VAL A 100 -19.69 15.19 -17.22
CA VAL A 100 -19.27 14.09 -16.33
C VAL A 100 -19.32 14.54 -14.87
N TRP A 101 -18.77 15.71 -14.53
CA TRP A 101 -18.78 16.22 -13.17
C TRP A 101 -20.19 16.51 -12.66
N LEU A 102 -21.03 17.16 -13.48
CA LEU A 102 -22.43 17.45 -13.12
C LEU A 102 -23.24 16.18 -12.82
N LEU A 103 -22.97 15.09 -13.54
CA LEU A 103 -23.65 13.81 -13.32
C LEU A 103 -23.05 12.97 -12.18
N LEU A 104 -21.81 13.27 -11.77
CA LEU A 104 -21.08 12.43 -10.83
C LEU A 104 -21.70 12.45 -9.44
N VAL A 105 -22.05 13.63 -8.92
CA VAL A 105 -22.64 13.76 -7.58
C VAL A 105 -24.00 13.04 -7.49
N PRO A 106 -24.96 13.24 -8.42
CA PRO A 106 -26.20 12.47 -8.43
C PRO A 106 -25.97 10.97 -8.58
N ALA A 107 -25.02 10.56 -9.43
CA ALA A 107 -24.70 9.15 -9.61
C ALA A 107 -24.16 8.54 -8.30
N ILE A 108 -23.28 9.23 -7.57
CA ILE A 108 -22.74 8.76 -6.29
C ILE A 108 -23.86 8.51 -5.28
N HIS A 109 -24.83 9.41 -5.17
CA HIS A 109 -25.98 9.21 -4.28
C HIS A 109 -26.79 7.95 -4.57
N SER A 110 -26.78 7.44 -5.81
CA SER A 110 -27.47 6.19 -6.16
C SER A 110 -26.67 4.92 -5.83
N LEU A 111 -25.37 5.04 -5.52
CA LEU A 111 -24.46 3.93 -5.22
C LEU A 111 -24.51 3.52 -3.75
N CYS A 112 -25.67 3.10 -3.25
CA CYS A 112 -25.88 2.74 -1.83
C CYS A 112 -24.96 1.62 -1.30
N ASN A 113 -24.36 0.82 -2.20
CA ASN A 113 -23.44 -0.27 -1.88
C ASN A 113 -21.96 0.08 -2.07
N LEU A 114 -21.65 1.35 -2.36
CA LEU A 114 -20.27 1.80 -2.51
C LEU A 114 -19.50 1.61 -1.20
N ARG A 115 -18.37 0.89 -1.28
CA ARG A 115 -17.47 0.59 -0.16
C ARG A 115 -16.13 1.31 -0.30
N CYS A 116 -15.63 1.44 -1.52
CA CYS A 116 -14.33 2.01 -1.82
C CYS A 116 -14.46 3.15 -2.84
N PHE A 117 -13.91 4.32 -2.49
CA PHE A 117 -13.88 5.48 -3.37
C PHE A 117 -12.44 5.93 -3.59
N GLU A 118 -12.03 5.92 -4.86
CA GLU A 118 -10.71 6.34 -5.31
C GLU A 118 -10.83 7.68 -6.05
N TRP A 119 -10.28 8.75 -5.44
CA TRP A 119 -10.41 10.12 -5.89
C TRP A 119 -9.08 10.86 -6.06
N PRO A 120 -8.59 11.02 -7.31
CA PRO A 120 -7.51 11.92 -7.59
C PRO A 120 -8.06 13.35 -7.59
N ILE A 121 -7.76 14.09 -6.53
CA ILE A 121 -8.17 15.48 -6.39
C ILE A 121 -7.46 16.28 -7.47
N GLN A 122 -8.22 17.12 -8.16
CA GLN A 122 -7.69 17.93 -9.25
C GLN A 122 -7.18 19.26 -8.73
N GLU A 123 -6.15 19.77 -9.39
CA GLU A 123 -5.61 21.11 -9.10
C GLU A 123 -6.64 22.19 -9.43
N GLU A 124 -7.27 22.05 -10.60
CA GLU A 124 -8.32 22.94 -11.06
C GLU A 124 -9.69 22.44 -10.55
N SER A 125 -10.50 23.36 -10.04
CA SER A 125 -11.88 23.06 -9.67
C SER A 125 -12.67 22.69 -10.91
N GLY A 126 -13.26 21.50 -10.92
CA GLY A 126 -14.38 21.21 -11.82
C GLY A 126 -15.60 22.09 -11.50
N PRO A 127 -16.69 21.97 -12.27
CA PRO A 127 -17.94 22.68 -11.99
C PRO A 127 -18.57 22.26 -10.64
N VAL A 128 -18.19 21.09 -10.14
CA VAL A 128 -18.62 20.56 -8.85
C VAL A 128 -17.54 20.82 -7.82
N SER A 129 -17.92 21.37 -6.67
CA SER A 129 -16.96 21.59 -5.59
C SER A 129 -16.56 20.26 -4.94
N GLU A 130 -15.34 20.18 -4.44
CA GLU A 130 -14.84 19.02 -3.68
C GLU A 130 -15.71 18.77 -2.44
N ASN A 131 -16.29 19.83 -1.87
CA ASN A 131 -17.20 19.71 -0.74
C ASN A 131 -18.53 19.05 -1.14
N ASP A 132 -19.04 19.29 -2.34
CA ASP A 132 -20.24 18.58 -2.84
C ASP A 132 -19.96 17.09 -3.02
N MET A 133 -18.74 16.75 -3.48
CA MET A 133 -18.27 15.37 -3.56
C MET A 133 -18.24 14.72 -2.17
N VAL A 134 -17.61 15.38 -1.19
CA VAL A 134 -17.56 14.86 0.18
C VAL A 134 -18.96 14.74 0.79
N ASN A 135 -19.86 15.67 0.51
CA ASN A 135 -21.26 15.59 0.97
C ASN A 135 -21.95 14.35 0.41
N ALA A 136 -21.81 14.10 -0.89
CA ALA A 136 -22.34 12.90 -1.53
C ALA A 136 -21.76 11.62 -0.91
N LEU A 137 -20.44 11.58 -0.67
CA LEU A 137 -19.78 10.44 -0.03
C LEU A 137 -20.23 10.23 1.41
N SER A 138 -20.46 11.30 2.18
CA SER A 138 -20.91 11.20 3.57
C SER A 138 -22.32 10.64 3.70
N ALA A 139 -23.13 10.73 2.65
CA ALA A 139 -24.46 10.13 2.60
C ALA A 139 -24.43 8.61 2.35
N LEU A 140 -23.26 8.03 2.03
CA LEU A 140 -23.13 6.62 1.70
C LEU A 140 -22.93 5.78 2.97
N PRO A 141 -23.90 4.91 3.34
CA PRO A 141 -23.85 4.19 4.61
C PRO A 141 -22.81 3.07 4.64
N ARG A 142 -22.26 2.68 3.47
CA ARG A 142 -21.34 1.53 3.33
C ARG A 142 -19.93 1.92 2.94
N LEU A 143 -19.64 3.22 2.79
CA LEU A 143 -18.32 3.70 2.44
C LEU A 143 -17.35 3.43 3.59
N ARG A 144 -16.30 2.65 3.33
CA ARG A 144 -15.31 2.18 4.31
C ARG A 144 -13.88 2.48 3.89
N GLU A 145 -13.62 2.58 2.59
CA GLU A 145 -12.28 2.78 2.06
C GLU A 145 -12.24 4.07 1.26
N LEU A 146 -11.28 4.93 1.59
CA LEU A 146 -11.06 6.18 0.91
C LEU A 146 -9.61 6.24 0.43
N VAL A 147 -9.43 6.39 -0.88
CA VAL A 147 -8.12 6.61 -1.49
C VAL A 147 -8.11 8.00 -2.11
N LEU A 148 -7.19 8.84 -1.67
CA LEU A 148 -7.07 10.22 -2.11
C LEU A 148 -5.72 10.42 -2.80
N TRP A 149 -5.71 11.13 -3.92
CA TRP A 149 -4.48 11.67 -4.49
C TRP A 149 -4.54 13.18 -4.35
N ILE A 150 -3.70 13.70 -3.48
CA ILE A 150 -3.68 15.11 -3.09
C ILE A 150 -2.58 15.79 -3.92
N PRO A 151 -2.94 16.68 -4.86
CA PRO A 151 -1.94 17.37 -5.66
C PRO A 151 -1.22 18.44 -4.83
N PRO A 152 0.02 18.81 -5.20
CA PRO A 152 0.83 19.78 -4.47
C PRO A 152 0.20 21.18 -4.41
N SER A 153 -0.60 21.54 -5.40
CA SER A 153 -1.16 22.88 -5.57
C SER A 153 -2.50 23.09 -4.89
N LEU A 154 -3.00 22.11 -4.12
CA LEU A 154 -4.34 22.16 -3.52
C LEU A 154 -4.47 23.21 -2.40
N ASN A 155 -4.73 24.47 -2.73
CA ASN A 155 -4.85 25.56 -1.74
C ASN A 155 -6.28 25.76 -1.19
N ARG A 156 -7.08 24.70 -1.07
CA ARG A 156 -8.48 24.79 -0.62
C ARG A 156 -8.79 23.74 0.42
N THR A 157 -9.67 24.11 1.35
CA THR A 157 -10.14 23.22 2.40
C THR A 157 -11.25 22.31 1.88
N ILE A 158 -11.04 21.00 2.00
CA ILE A 158 -12.02 19.97 1.68
C ILE A 158 -12.53 19.38 3.00
N ARG A 159 -13.83 19.48 3.27
CA ARG A 159 -14.44 19.19 4.58
C ARG A 159 -14.68 17.71 4.84
N PHE A 160 -13.61 16.92 4.91
CA PHE A 160 -13.67 15.47 5.17
C PHE A 160 -14.29 15.11 6.53
N SER A 161 -14.40 16.07 7.47
CA SER A 161 -15.03 15.92 8.77
C SER A 161 -16.48 15.38 8.78
N ARG A 162 -17.14 15.28 7.62
CA ARG A 162 -18.47 14.65 7.47
C ARG A 162 -18.44 13.13 7.34
N LEU A 163 -17.28 12.54 7.04
CA LEU A 163 -17.12 11.09 6.93
C LEU A 163 -16.96 10.48 8.34
N SER A 164 -17.60 9.33 8.60
CA SER A 164 -17.65 8.72 9.94
C SER A 164 -17.63 7.19 10.01
N ASN A 165 -17.41 6.49 8.89
CA ASN A 165 -17.47 5.02 8.84
C ASN A 165 -16.24 4.40 8.14
N LEU A 166 -15.11 5.12 8.15
CA LEU A 166 -13.91 4.67 7.45
C LEU A 166 -13.22 3.53 8.20
N ARG A 167 -12.74 2.54 7.45
CA ARG A 167 -11.88 1.44 7.89
C ARG A 167 -10.47 1.57 7.33
N SER A 168 -10.36 2.02 6.09
CA SER A 168 -9.08 2.22 5.42
C SER A 168 -8.99 3.59 4.80
N ILE A 169 -7.85 4.26 5.02
CA ILE A 169 -7.50 5.52 4.34
C ILE A 169 -6.17 5.34 3.65
N THR A 170 -6.12 5.68 2.36
CA THR A 170 -4.88 5.72 1.57
C THR A 170 -4.67 7.13 1.03
N LEU A 171 -3.55 7.74 1.37
CA LEU A 171 -3.19 9.09 0.96
C LEU A 171 -2.00 9.05 0.00
N HIS A 172 -2.22 9.38 -1.27
CA HIS A 172 -1.15 9.64 -2.22
C HIS A 172 -0.79 11.11 -2.16
N LEU A 173 0.42 11.39 -1.69
CA LEU A 173 0.90 12.73 -1.39
C LEU A 173 1.94 13.17 -2.42
N SER A 174 1.89 14.44 -2.81
CA SER A 174 2.89 15.09 -3.65
C SER A 174 3.27 16.42 -2.99
N PRO A 175 4.27 16.45 -2.11
CA PRO A 175 4.65 17.64 -1.37
C PRO A 175 5.54 18.54 -2.24
N GLU A 176 4.97 19.63 -2.76
CA GLU A 176 5.79 20.69 -3.37
C GLU A 176 5.56 22.06 -2.71
N ARG A 177 4.51 22.23 -1.88
CA ARG A 177 4.19 23.51 -1.21
C ARG A 177 3.67 23.32 0.20
N GLU A 178 4.17 24.12 1.13
CA GLU A 178 3.75 24.16 2.53
C GLU A 178 2.31 24.68 2.69
N GLY A 179 1.59 24.19 3.71
CA GLY A 179 0.30 24.71 4.18
C GLY A 179 -0.99 24.19 3.49
N ALA A 180 -0.97 23.92 2.19
CA ALA A 180 -2.12 23.33 1.47
C ALA A 180 -2.50 21.94 2.04
N PHE A 181 -1.47 21.15 2.26
CA PHE A 181 -1.55 19.80 2.75
C PHE A 181 -2.09 19.70 4.18
N GLU A 182 -1.61 20.57 5.07
CA GLU A 182 -2.01 20.60 6.49
C GLU A 182 -3.52 20.73 6.65
N ARG A 183 -4.17 21.62 5.88
CA ARG A 183 -5.64 21.80 5.95
C ARG A 183 -6.42 20.55 5.58
N VAL A 184 -5.92 19.77 4.61
CA VAL A 184 -6.57 18.53 4.21
C VAL A 184 -6.36 17.45 5.27
N VAL A 185 -5.15 17.37 5.83
CA VAL A 185 -4.84 16.43 6.92
C VAL A 185 -5.66 16.75 8.17
N ASP A 186 -5.83 18.02 8.52
CA ASP A 186 -6.67 18.46 9.65
C ASP A 186 -8.12 18.00 9.50
N GLU A 187 -8.71 18.18 8.32
CA GLU A 187 -10.08 17.72 8.05
C GLU A 187 -10.19 16.19 8.05
N LEU A 188 -9.17 15.50 7.54
CA LEU A 188 -9.08 14.04 7.62
C LEU A 188 -8.91 13.56 9.06
N ALA A 189 -8.18 14.29 9.91
CA ALA A 189 -8.00 13.94 11.32
C ALA A 189 -9.33 13.91 12.06
N ILE A 190 -10.23 14.85 11.75
CA ILE A 190 -11.60 14.85 12.28
C ILE A 190 -12.38 13.62 11.78
N ALA A 191 -12.23 13.25 10.51
CA ALA A 191 -12.88 12.06 9.94
C ALA A 191 -12.37 10.75 10.57
N VAL A 192 -11.06 10.67 10.83
CA VAL A 192 -10.40 9.56 11.53
C VAL A 192 -10.92 9.45 12.95
N ALA A 193 -10.97 10.56 13.69
CA ALA A 193 -11.51 10.58 15.06
C ALA A 193 -12.98 10.11 15.12
N LYS A 194 -13.76 10.36 14.07
CA LYS A 194 -15.16 9.90 13.94
C LYS A 194 -15.31 8.45 13.46
N SER A 195 -14.22 7.80 13.07
CA SER A 195 -14.22 6.45 12.49
C SER A 195 -13.58 5.44 13.46
N PRO A 196 -14.29 4.99 14.51
CA PRO A 196 -13.73 4.11 15.54
C PRO A 196 -13.31 2.72 15.03
N ASP A 197 -13.80 2.33 13.86
CA ASP A 197 -13.48 1.07 13.16
C ASP A 197 -12.27 1.21 12.21
N LEU A 198 -11.57 2.35 12.21
CA LEU A 198 -10.39 2.56 11.37
C LEU A 198 -9.29 1.56 11.78
N ASP A 199 -8.90 0.69 10.84
CA ASP A 199 -7.92 -0.37 11.06
C ASP A 199 -6.71 -0.30 10.11
N SER A 200 -6.78 0.51 9.05
CA SER A 200 -5.73 0.61 8.03
C SER A 200 -5.45 2.06 7.63
N VAL A 201 -4.18 2.46 7.69
CA VAL A 201 -3.71 3.75 7.21
C VAL A 201 -2.50 3.55 6.30
N THR A 202 -2.60 4.08 5.08
CA THR A 202 -1.53 4.02 4.09
C THR A 202 -1.20 5.42 3.61
N THR A 203 0.07 5.81 3.68
CA THR A 203 0.57 7.07 3.12
C THR A 203 1.62 6.75 2.06
N LEU A 204 1.43 7.30 0.87
CA LEU A 204 2.21 7.05 -0.33
C LEU A 204 2.72 8.37 -0.85
N ASN A 205 3.89 8.77 -0.39
CA ASN A 205 4.51 10.01 -0.85
C ASN A 205 5.27 9.76 -2.15
N ARG A 206 5.01 10.59 -3.17
CA ARG A 206 5.74 10.61 -4.44
C ARG A 206 6.72 11.77 -4.41
N ILE A 207 7.86 11.57 -3.79
CA ILE A 207 8.93 12.58 -3.80
C ILE A 207 9.65 12.48 -5.15
N PRO A 208 9.69 13.55 -5.96
CA PRO A 208 10.51 13.58 -7.16
C PRO A 208 11.97 13.35 -6.79
N ARG A 209 12.68 12.52 -7.56
CA ARG A 209 14.11 12.28 -7.34
C ARG A 209 14.87 13.63 -7.33
N GLY A 210 15.59 13.91 -6.26
CA GLY A 210 16.40 15.12 -6.10
C GLY A 210 15.67 16.33 -5.52
N SER A 211 14.39 16.22 -5.15
CA SER A 211 13.72 17.28 -4.40
C SER A 211 14.23 17.29 -2.96
N LEU A 212 14.69 18.45 -2.48
CA LEU A 212 15.02 18.66 -1.08
C LEU A 212 13.74 18.53 -0.28
N VAL A 213 13.73 17.60 0.67
CA VAL A 213 12.54 17.33 1.44
C VAL A 213 12.33 18.43 2.44
N TYR A 214 11.26 19.18 2.21
CA TYR A 214 10.66 20.03 3.22
C TYR A 214 10.34 19.15 4.43
N ASP A 215 10.59 19.68 5.64
CA ASP A 215 10.10 19.11 6.89
C ASP A 215 8.57 19.15 6.86
N LEU A 216 7.97 18.23 6.12
CA LEU A 216 6.53 18.06 6.11
C LEU A 216 6.15 17.75 7.56
N PRO A 217 5.32 18.59 8.21
CA PRO A 217 4.78 18.26 9.51
C PRO A 217 4.20 16.86 9.42
N SER A 218 4.53 16.01 10.40
CA SER A 218 4.35 14.57 10.25
C SER A 218 2.86 14.26 10.06
N ALA A 219 2.46 14.10 8.80
CA ALA A 219 1.04 14.05 8.45
C ALA A 219 0.31 12.95 9.18
N MET A 220 1.05 11.87 9.47
CA MET A 220 0.59 10.78 10.31
C MET A 220 0.22 11.27 11.70
N GLN A 221 1.08 12.02 12.40
CA GLN A 221 0.73 12.55 13.71
C GLN A 221 -0.53 13.43 13.64
N HIS A 222 -0.56 14.36 12.69
CA HIS A 222 -1.71 15.25 12.50
C HIS A 222 -3.01 14.51 12.23
N LEU A 223 -2.94 13.38 11.51
CA LEU A 223 -4.10 12.52 11.24
C LEU A 223 -4.72 11.95 12.53
N PHE A 224 -3.94 11.77 13.60
CA PHE A 224 -4.41 11.25 14.88
C PHE A 224 -4.61 12.32 15.96
N ASP A 225 -4.18 13.57 15.76
CA ASP A 225 -4.25 14.67 16.75
C ASP A 225 -5.67 14.95 17.27
N LYS A 226 -6.72 14.58 16.52
CA LYS A 226 -8.12 14.76 16.91
C LYS A 226 -8.74 13.50 17.53
N SER A 227 -8.02 12.39 17.54
CA SER A 227 -8.48 11.13 18.13
C SER A 227 -8.36 11.20 19.65
N ASP A 228 -9.28 10.53 20.34
CA ASP A 228 -9.24 10.45 21.81
C ASP A 228 -8.10 9.49 22.24
N PRO A 229 -7.08 9.97 22.98
CA PRO A 229 -5.97 9.13 23.42
C PRO A 229 -6.41 8.03 24.41
N TYR A 230 -7.55 8.22 25.10
CA TYR A 230 -8.12 7.22 26.01
C TYR A 230 -8.92 6.14 25.28
N ARG A 231 -9.25 6.36 24.02
CA ARG A 231 -9.94 5.40 23.15
C ARG A 231 -9.09 5.12 21.91
N PRO A 232 -7.97 4.40 22.07
CA PRO A 232 -7.09 4.10 20.94
C PRO A 232 -7.83 3.36 19.83
N LEU A 233 -7.74 3.90 18.62
CA LEU A 233 -8.17 3.26 17.40
C LEU A 233 -7.53 1.88 17.20
N PRO A 234 -8.28 0.89 16.66
CA PRO A 234 -7.80 -0.47 16.46
C PRO A 234 -6.95 -0.59 15.18
N ILE A 235 -5.91 0.25 15.03
CA ILE A 235 -5.08 0.26 13.83
C ILE A 235 -4.27 -1.04 13.75
N ARG A 236 -4.51 -1.82 12.69
CA ARG A 236 -3.88 -3.11 12.43
C ARG A 236 -2.84 -3.04 11.30
N HIS A 237 -3.02 -2.12 10.35
CA HIS A 237 -2.18 -2.03 9.17
C HIS A 237 -1.70 -0.61 8.96
N ILE A 238 -0.39 -0.43 8.93
CA ILE A 238 0.24 0.84 8.61
C ILE A 238 1.21 0.62 7.46
N LYS A 239 1.05 1.42 6.41
CA LYS A 239 2.04 1.52 5.33
C LYS A 239 2.46 2.97 5.16
N LEU A 240 3.76 3.21 5.21
CA LEU A 240 4.37 4.53 5.20
C LEU A 240 5.46 4.51 4.13
N GLN A 241 5.21 5.23 3.05
CA GLN A 241 6.19 5.41 1.99
C GLN A 241 6.65 6.86 1.98
N ASP A 242 7.97 7.05 2.12
CA ASP A 242 8.64 8.35 2.02
C ASP A 242 8.07 9.42 2.95
N MET A 243 7.76 9.01 4.17
CA MET A 243 7.17 9.86 5.20
C MET A 243 8.10 9.99 6.39
N ASP A 244 8.22 11.20 6.91
CA ASP A 244 8.87 11.45 8.19
C ASP A 244 7.87 11.29 9.34
N ILE A 245 8.27 10.55 10.37
CA ILE A 245 7.44 10.27 11.55
C ILE A 245 8.32 10.37 12.80
N PRO A 246 8.47 11.56 13.38
CA PRO A 246 8.78 11.63 14.79
C PRO A 246 7.60 11.00 15.54
N PRO A 247 7.82 9.91 16.30
CA PRO A 247 6.75 9.39 17.13
C PRO A 247 6.46 10.40 18.24
N THR A 248 5.19 10.69 18.44
CA THR A 248 4.72 11.22 19.72
C THR A 248 4.14 10.09 20.54
N PRO A 249 4.21 10.17 21.89
CA PRO A 249 3.52 9.23 22.77
C PRO A 249 2.03 9.07 22.45
N ASP A 250 1.41 10.15 21.96
CA ASP A 250 -0.01 10.17 21.56
C ASP A 250 -0.28 9.31 20.32
N LEU A 251 0.66 9.27 19.37
CA LEU A 251 0.49 8.44 18.17
C LEU A 251 0.63 6.94 18.49
N THR A 252 1.57 6.58 19.37
CA THR A 252 1.88 5.16 19.61
C THR A 252 0.82 4.41 20.40
N VAL A 253 -0.10 5.11 21.09
CA VAL A 253 -1.26 4.49 21.75
C VAL A 253 -2.16 3.77 20.74
N HIS A 254 -2.26 4.30 19.52
CA HIS A 254 -3.06 3.74 18.43
C HIS A 254 -2.42 2.48 17.79
N PHE A 255 -1.14 2.22 18.06
CA PHE A 255 -0.39 1.15 17.40
C PHE A 255 -0.32 -0.15 18.22
N ARG A 256 -1.00 -0.21 19.37
CA ARG A 256 -1.04 -1.41 20.22
C ARG A 256 -1.64 -2.64 19.53
N TYR A 257 -2.49 -2.43 18.52
CA TYR A 257 -3.15 -3.50 17.76
C TYR A 257 -2.49 -3.79 16.41
N LEU A 258 -1.30 -3.23 16.18
CA LEU A 258 -0.64 -3.31 14.89
C LEU A 258 -0.27 -4.75 14.55
N VAL A 259 -0.75 -5.22 13.40
CA VAL A 259 -0.46 -6.54 12.83
C VAL A 259 0.61 -6.42 11.76
N SER A 260 0.57 -5.35 10.97
CA SER A 260 1.47 -5.11 9.84
C SER A 260 2.01 -3.70 9.84
N LEU A 261 3.32 -3.58 9.66
CA LEU A 261 4.03 -2.33 9.46
C LEU A 261 4.88 -2.41 8.19
N ASP A 262 4.57 -1.58 7.19
CA ASP A 262 5.33 -1.47 5.94
C ASP A 262 5.97 -0.08 5.85
N LEU A 263 7.30 -0.04 5.89
CA LEU A 263 8.11 1.16 5.83
C LEU A 263 8.91 1.12 4.52
N GLU A 264 8.54 1.96 3.57
CA GLU A 264 9.21 2.15 2.29
C GLU A 264 9.81 3.57 2.27
N VAL A 265 10.92 3.78 2.97
CA VAL A 265 11.59 5.09 3.08
C VAL A 265 12.80 5.14 2.15
N ILE A 266 12.98 6.24 1.40
CA ILE A 266 14.18 6.42 0.58
C ILE A 266 15.46 6.42 1.46
N PRO A 267 16.54 5.72 1.06
CA PRO A 267 17.80 5.56 1.79
C PRO A 267 18.44 6.77 2.48
N TRP A 268 18.22 7.99 2.00
CA TRP A 268 18.94 9.17 2.48
C TRP A 268 18.32 9.79 3.74
N TYR A 269 17.18 9.27 4.20
CA TYR A 269 16.65 9.62 5.52
C TYR A 269 17.45 8.93 6.62
N THR A 270 18.06 9.75 7.46
CA THR A 270 19.03 9.34 8.47
C THR A 270 18.40 8.50 9.58
N THR A 271 19.20 7.59 10.14
CA THR A 271 18.97 6.83 11.38
C THR A 271 18.40 7.68 12.53
N THR A 272 18.69 8.99 12.53
CA THR A 272 18.26 9.95 13.55
C THR A 272 16.74 10.08 13.70
N ARG A 273 15.94 9.90 12.65
CA ARG A 273 14.46 10.01 12.75
C ARG A 273 13.78 8.66 12.97
N VAL A 274 14.36 7.60 12.42
CA VAL A 274 13.81 6.23 12.49
C VAL A 274 13.98 5.62 13.89
N LEU A 275 15.13 5.84 14.53
CA LEU A 275 15.40 5.26 15.85
C LEU A 275 14.40 5.71 16.92
N PRO A 276 14.05 7.01 17.04
CA PRO A 276 12.94 7.43 17.88
C PRO A 276 11.66 6.65 17.60
N PHE A 277 11.26 6.53 16.33
CA PHE A 277 10.04 5.81 15.91
C PHE A 277 10.01 4.36 16.40
N LEU A 278 11.09 3.61 16.15
CA LEU A 278 11.20 2.22 16.59
C LEU A 278 11.19 2.10 18.12
N ARG A 279 11.88 2.99 18.84
CA ARG A 279 11.86 3.01 20.31
C ARG A 279 10.49 3.32 20.89
N ALA A 280 9.74 4.19 20.23
CA ALA A 280 8.40 4.54 20.67
C ALA A 280 7.41 3.38 20.45
N LEU A 281 7.54 2.63 19.34
CA LEU A 281 6.82 1.37 19.14
C LEU A 281 7.18 0.32 20.20
N GLU A 282 8.47 0.14 20.46
CA GLU A 282 8.96 -0.77 21.49
C GLU A 282 8.40 -0.40 22.88
N SER A 283 8.47 0.89 23.23
CA SER A 283 7.97 1.41 24.51
C SER A 283 6.46 1.28 24.66
N SER A 284 5.70 1.34 23.56
CA SER A 284 4.25 1.15 23.58
C SER A 284 3.83 -0.32 23.53
N GLY A 285 4.79 -1.25 23.39
CA GLY A 285 4.53 -2.68 23.21
C GLY A 285 3.96 -3.03 21.83
N ALA A 286 4.11 -2.14 20.83
CA ALA A 286 3.66 -2.36 19.47
C ALA A 286 4.70 -3.21 18.71
N PHE A 287 4.42 -4.50 18.58
CA PHE A 287 5.26 -5.49 17.88
C PHE A 287 4.46 -6.19 16.77
N PRO A 288 4.43 -5.61 15.55
CA PRO A 288 3.64 -6.17 14.47
C PRO A 288 4.25 -7.48 13.98
N VAL A 289 3.41 -8.51 13.87
CA VAL A 289 3.84 -9.84 13.39
C VAL A 289 4.33 -9.81 11.93
N GLN A 290 3.96 -8.78 11.16
CA GLN A 290 4.45 -8.54 9.81
C GLN A 290 5.21 -7.21 9.75
N LEU A 291 6.47 -7.28 9.34
CA LEU A 291 7.33 -6.13 9.26
C LEU A 291 8.01 -6.08 7.91
N ARG A 292 7.87 -4.95 7.23
CA ARG A 292 8.58 -4.62 6.00
C ARG A 292 9.34 -3.32 6.19
N VAL A 293 10.63 -3.35 5.93
CA VAL A 293 11.53 -2.20 6.15
C VAL A 293 12.51 -2.02 5.00
N PRO A 294 13.02 -0.79 4.80
CA PRO A 294 14.03 -0.53 3.78
C PRO A 294 15.30 -1.31 4.06
N TRP A 295 15.98 -1.74 2.99
CA TRP A 295 17.24 -2.47 3.11
C TRP A 295 18.31 -1.73 3.90
N THR A 296 18.37 -0.41 3.74
CA THR A 296 19.41 0.39 4.40
C THR A 296 19.41 0.24 5.91
N TRP A 297 18.23 0.13 6.53
CA TRP A 297 18.10 -0.01 7.99
C TRP A 297 18.51 -1.40 8.49
N VAL A 298 18.45 -2.39 7.59
CA VAL A 298 18.94 -3.74 7.85
C VAL A 298 20.45 -3.78 7.66
N ALA A 299 20.95 -3.16 6.59
CA ALA A 299 22.36 -3.10 6.24
C ALA A 299 23.21 -2.34 7.26
N ASP A 300 22.68 -1.27 7.87
CA ASP A 300 23.38 -0.47 8.89
C ASP A 300 23.10 -0.91 10.34
N GLY A 301 22.24 -1.92 10.53
CA GLY A 301 21.88 -2.45 11.84
C GLY A 301 20.94 -1.54 12.65
N THR A 302 20.40 -0.46 12.07
CA THR A 302 19.47 0.46 12.74
C THR A 302 18.27 -0.24 13.35
N ILE A 303 17.73 -1.24 12.66
CA ILE A 303 16.56 -1.98 13.13
C ILE A 303 16.90 -3.12 14.10
N ALA A 304 18.18 -3.47 14.26
CA ALA A 304 18.61 -4.63 15.05
C ALA A 304 18.15 -4.58 16.52
N PRO A 305 18.20 -3.44 17.24
CA PRO A 305 17.70 -3.38 18.62
C PRO A 305 16.20 -3.71 18.71
N TYR A 306 15.39 -3.15 17.81
CA TYR A 306 13.95 -3.38 17.77
C TYR A 306 13.61 -4.84 17.43
N LEU A 307 14.29 -5.43 16.46
CA LEU A 307 14.09 -6.85 16.12
C LEU A 307 14.50 -7.79 17.26
N ARG A 308 15.46 -7.39 18.11
CA ARG A 308 15.90 -8.17 19.26
C ARG A 308 14.88 -8.20 20.39
N SER A 309 14.14 -7.11 20.60
CA SER A 309 13.07 -7.05 21.60
C SER A 309 11.72 -7.55 21.10
N HIS A 310 11.58 -7.74 19.78
CA HIS A 310 10.37 -8.26 19.18
C HIS A 310 10.09 -9.71 19.65
N PRO A 311 8.89 -10.03 20.20
CA PRO A 311 8.64 -11.32 20.85
C PRO A 311 8.19 -12.44 19.89
N GLY A 312 7.71 -12.12 18.69
CA GLY A 312 7.17 -13.14 17.78
C GLY A 312 6.99 -12.66 16.35
N LEU A 313 8.09 -12.31 15.68
CA LEU A 313 8.03 -11.85 14.30
C LEU A 313 7.69 -13.04 13.38
N GLN A 314 6.67 -12.90 12.54
CA GLN A 314 6.23 -13.96 11.64
C GLN A 314 6.62 -13.71 10.19
N ARG A 315 6.52 -12.48 9.71
CA ARG A 315 6.87 -12.12 8.34
C ARG A 315 7.84 -10.97 8.36
N PHE A 316 9.03 -11.20 7.80
CA PHE A 316 10.03 -10.16 7.63
C PHE A 316 10.31 -9.95 6.14
N ARG A 317 10.26 -8.70 5.69
CA ARG A 317 10.59 -8.34 4.32
C ARG A 317 11.53 -7.14 4.29
N SER A 318 12.63 -7.27 3.55
CA SER A 318 13.49 -6.14 3.25
C SER A 318 14.02 -6.26 1.83
N ARG A 319 13.90 -5.16 1.08
CA ARG A 319 14.31 -5.08 -0.32
C ARG A 319 15.09 -3.79 -0.55
N ALA A 320 16.20 -3.89 -1.26
CA ALA A 320 16.99 -2.76 -1.64
C ALA A 320 16.43 -2.12 -2.92
N ALA A 321 16.29 -0.80 -2.89
CA ALA A 321 16.01 -0.01 -4.08
C ALA A 321 17.31 0.44 -4.79
N TYR A 322 18.44 0.47 -4.08
CA TYR A 322 19.72 1.00 -4.56
C TYR A 322 20.89 0.21 -3.98
N ARG A 323 22.02 0.21 -4.69
CA ARG A 323 23.29 -0.32 -4.17
C ARG A 323 23.75 0.54 -2.99
N SER A 324 23.84 -0.06 -1.82
CA SER A 324 24.54 0.52 -0.67
C SER A 324 25.90 -0.15 -0.53
N GLU A 325 26.90 0.59 -0.07
CA GLU A 325 28.13 -0.03 0.41
C GLU A 325 27.80 -0.96 1.58
N GLU A 326 28.40 -2.15 1.57
CA GLU A 326 28.17 -3.15 2.61
C GLU A 326 28.85 -2.69 3.90
N ILE A 327 28.07 -2.52 4.98
CA ILE A 327 28.63 -2.38 6.32
C ILE A 327 28.99 -3.78 6.82
N LYS A 328 30.29 -4.02 6.97
CA LYS A 328 30.82 -5.33 7.38
C LYS A 328 30.26 -5.75 8.75
N GLY A 329 29.82 -7.01 8.83
CA GLY A 329 29.44 -7.68 10.09
C GLY A 329 27.95 -7.58 10.48
N VAL A 330 27.15 -6.76 9.79
CA VAL A 330 25.72 -6.65 10.12
C VAL A 330 24.93 -7.88 9.68
N ALA A 331 25.31 -8.51 8.56
CA ALA A 331 24.76 -9.79 8.12
C ALA A 331 24.92 -10.88 9.21
N ASP A 332 26.12 -10.97 9.79
CA ASP A 332 26.46 -11.96 10.81
C ASP A 332 25.60 -11.75 12.08
N ILE A 333 25.37 -10.49 12.48
CA ILE A 333 24.45 -10.15 13.58
C ILE A 333 23.01 -10.53 13.23
N PHE A 334 22.57 -10.21 12.01
CA PHE A 334 21.20 -10.42 11.57
C PHE A 334 20.85 -11.91 11.49
N TYR A 335 21.64 -12.69 10.77
CA TYR A 335 21.41 -14.14 10.62
C TYR A 335 21.82 -14.93 11.88
N GLY A 336 22.90 -14.52 12.55
CA GLY A 336 23.45 -15.25 13.69
C GLY A 336 22.74 -14.99 15.02
N ILE A 337 22.18 -13.79 15.22
CA ILE A 337 21.53 -13.41 16.49
C ILE A 337 20.03 -13.22 16.29
N ILE A 338 19.62 -12.34 15.38
CA ILE A 338 18.20 -11.94 15.27
C ILE A 338 17.34 -13.13 14.83
N PHE A 339 17.74 -13.86 13.79
CA PHE A 339 16.96 -15.02 13.34
C PHE A 339 16.86 -16.14 14.36
N ARG A 340 17.91 -16.36 15.15
CA ARG A 340 17.86 -17.37 16.21
C ARG A 340 16.78 -17.06 17.24
N GLN A 341 16.52 -15.78 17.51
CA GLN A 341 15.46 -15.37 18.43
C GLN A 341 14.06 -15.61 17.85
N HIS A 342 13.92 -15.51 16.52
CA HIS A 342 12.65 -15.69 15.81
C HIS A 342 12.50 -17.08 15.17
N ALA A 343 13.35 -18.03 15.54
CA ALA A 343 13.42 -19.36 14.92
C ALA A 343 12.07 -20.12 14.95
N HIS A 344 11.27 -19.91 16.00
CA HIS A 344 9.98 -20.59 16.17
C HIS A 344 8.77 -19.78 15.69
N SER A 345 8.94 -18.50 15.36
CA SER A 345 7.84 -17.62 14.94
C SER A 345 7.92 -17.23 13.47
N LEU A 346 9.13 -17.14 12.90
CA LEU A 346 9.35 -16.64 11.55
C LEU A 346 8.87 -17.67 10.53
N THR A 347 7.84 -17.30 9.77
CA THR A 347 7.20 -18.13 8.74
C THR A 347 7.56 -17.67 7.33
N HIS A 348 7.75 -16.37 7.11
CA HIS A 348 8.07 -15.82 5.79
C HIS A 348 9.26 -14.88 5.89
N LEU A 349 10.26 -15.11 5.05
CA LEU A 349 11.46 -14.28 4.99
C LEU A 349 11.73 -13.83 3.56
N LEU A 350 11.86 -12.53 3.36
CA LEU A 350 12.37 -11.95 2.12
C LEU A 350 13.51 -10.98 2.43
N VAL A 351 14.69 -11.26 1.90
CA VAL A 351 15.89 -10.43 1.97
C VAL A 351 16.49 -10.29 0.58
N GLU A 352 16.25 -9.13 -0.04
CA GLU A 352 16.70 -8.82 -1.41
C GLU A 352 17.66 -7.60 -1.38
N PRO A 353 18.93 -7.78 -1.01
CA PRO A 353 19.96 -6.74 -1.14
C PRO A 353 20.20 -6.32 -2.60
N ALA A 354 20.70 -5.11 -2.82
CA ALA A 354 21.12 -4.66 -4.16
C ALA A 354 22.54 -5.12 -4.54
N GLY A 355 23.29 -5.60 -3.55
CA GLY A 355 24.57 -6.29 -3.71
C GLY A 355 24.63 -7.38 -2.65
N ALA A 356 24.60 -8.64 -3.06
CA ALA A 356 24.37 -9.76 -2.16
C ALA A 356 25.50 -9.93 -1.15
N GLY A 357 26.77 -10.00 -1.58
CA GLY A 357 27.92 -10.00 -0.67
C GLY A 357 27.76 -11.00 0.48
N ARG A 358 28.00 -10.57 1.74
CA ARG A 358 27.74 -11.42 2.93
C ARG A 358 26.26 -11.65 3.24
N TRP A 359 25.35 -10.90 2.62
CA TRP A 359 23.92 -11.11 2.74
C TRP A 359 23.39 -12.19 1.80
N ALA A 360 24.22 -12.62 0.86
CA ALA A 360 23.92 -13.72 -0.04
C ALA A 360 23.90 -15.04 0.70
N PHE A 361 23.07 -15.96 0.21
CA PHE A 361 23.00 -17.31 0.74
C PHE A 361 24.39 -17.98 0.82
N GLY A 362 24.80 -18.35 2.03
CA GLY A 362 26.06 -19.03 2.35
C GLY A 362 25.88 -19.97 3.54
N GLU A 363 26.96 -20.64 3.95
CA GLU A 363 26.93 -21.68 4.99
C GLU A 363 26.35 -21.18 6.32
N GLU A 364 26.77 -20.01 6.79
CA GLU A 364 26.28 -19.44 8.06
C GLU A 364 24.78 -19.11 8.02
N ILE A 365 24.31 -18.57 6.90
CA ILE A 365 22.89 -18.27 6.69
C ILE A 365 22.09 -19.57 6.62
N ALA A 366 22.59 -20.57 5.90
CA ALA A 366 21.95 -21.88 5.80
C ALA A 366 21.76 -22.51 7.20
N LEU A 367 22.81 -22.45 8.04
CA LEU A 367 22.74 -22.92 9.43
C LEU A 367 21.77 -22.11 10.29
N GLY A 368 21.65 -20.80 10.05
CA GLY A 368 20.66 -19.94 10.70
C GLY A 368 19.22 -20.32 10.31
N LEU A 369 18.97 -20.45 9.02
CA LEU A 369 17.64 -20.80 8.46
C LEU A 369 17.20 -22.22 8.83
N ALA A 370 18.13 -23.18 8.88
CA ALA A 370 17.82 -24.55 9.29
C ALA A 370 17.29 -24.64 10.73
N ARG A 371 17.57 -23.63 11.57
CA ARG A 371 17.02 -23.54 12.93
C ARG A 371 15.61 -22.97 12.96
N CYS A 372 15.18 -22.28 11.89
CA CYS A 372 13.86 -21.68 11.80
C CYS A 372 12.80 -22.74 11.50
N THR A 373 12.29 -23.41 12.54
CA THR A 373 11.36 -24.55 12.42
C THR A 373 9.98 -24.18 11.88
N ALA A 374 9.59 -22.90 11.96
CA ALA A 374 8.30 -22.41 11.47
C ALA A 374 8.35 -21.85 10.05
N LEU A 375 9.53 -21.84 9.42
CA LEU A 375 9.74 -21.18 8.14
C LEU A 375 9.01 -21.93 7.02
N VAL A 376 8.21 -21.20 6.23
CA VAL A 376 7.38 -21.73 5.13
C VAL A 376 7.86 -21.21 3.77
N GLU A 377 8.27 -19.94 3.73
CA GLU A 377 8.71 -19.26 2.52
C GLU A 377 9.99 -18.47 2.79
N VAL A 378 10.97 -18.65 1.89
CA VAL A 378 12.25 -17.94 1.93
C VAL A 378 12.61 -17.42 0.56
N THR A 379 12.94 -16.14 0.50
CA THR A 379 13.52 -15.46 -0.66
C THR A 379 14.79 -14.73 -0.20
N ILE A 380 15.95 -15.20 -0.66
CA ILE A 380 17.27 -14.60 -0.36
C ILE A 380 18.08 -14.56 -1.65
N SER A 381 18.84 -13.48 -1.85
CA SER A 381 19.77 -13.37 -2.98
C SER A 381 20.87 -14.43 -2.92
N ILE A 382 21.28 -14.94 -4.08
CA ILE A 382 22.39 -15.89 -4.22
C ILE A 382 23.51 -15.18 -4.96
N ASP A 383 24.70 -15.11 -4.37
CA ASP A 383 25.84 -14.44 -5.01
C ASP A 383 26.30 -15.29 -6.20
N THR A 384 26.12 -14.77 -7.41
CA THR A 384 26.53 -15.44 -8.65
C THR A 384 28.00 -15.31 -9.06
N PRO A 385 28.83 -14.34 -8.60
CA PRO A 385 30.13 -14.06 -9.22
C PRO A 385 31.17 -15.16 -8.99
N PHE A 386 30.96 -16.09 -8.04
CA PHE A 386 31.86 -17.22 -7.79
C PHE A 386 31.29 -18.57 -8.22
N ALA A 387 30.00 -18.62 -8.56
CA ALA A 387 29.32 -19.83 -8.96
C ALA A 387 29.00 -19.75 -10.45
N GLY A 388 29.86 -20.34 -11.30
CA GLY A 388 29.45 -20.64 -12.68
C GLY A 388 28.12 -21.41 -12.71
N PRO A 389 27.46 -21.60 -13.87
CA PRO A 389 26.11 -22.18 -13.95
C PRO A 389 25.91 -23.48 -13.16
N ARG A 390 26.96 -24.31 -13.06
CA ARG A 390 26.96 -25.55 -12.27
C ARG A 390 27.02 -25.32 -10.75
N GLY A 391 27.67 -24.26 -10.30
CA GLY A 391 27.74 -23.86 -8.89
C GLY A 391 26.39 -23.37 -8.36
N LEU A 392 25.65 -22.60 -9.16
CA LEU A 392 24.30 -22.13 -8.78
C LEU A 392 23.34 -23.29 -8.54
N SER A 393 23.30 -24.26 -9.46
CA SER A 393 22.48 -25.46 -9.28
C SER A 393 22.92 -26.33 -8.10
N ARG A 394 24.17 -26.23 -7.66
CA ARG A 394 24.66 -26.95 -6.47
C ARG A 394 24.22 -26.23 -5.19
N ILE A 395 24.47 -24.92 -5.11
CA ILE A 395 24.07 -24.08 -3.95
C ILE A 395 22.56 -24.12 -3.76
N GLN A 396 21.78 -24.00 -4.84
CA GLN A 396 20.32 -24.14 -4.77
C GLN A 396 19.89 -25.52 -4.28
N ARG A 397 20.55 -26.60 -4.74
CA ARG A 397 20.24 -27.96 -4.27
C ARG A 397 20.64 -28.17 -2.81
N GLU A 398 21.76 -27.63 -2.36
CA GLU A 398 22.21 -27.71 -0.97
C GLU A 398 21.31 -26.86 -0.06
N ALA A 399 20.91 -25.66 -0.49
CA ALA A 399 19.94 -24.80 0.19
C ALA A 399 18.58 -25.48 0.31
N GLN A 400 18.06 -25.98 -0.81
CA GLN A 400 16.79 -26.69 -0.86
C GLN A 400 16.84 -27.96 -0.02
N ARG A 401 17.94 -28.72 -0.08
CA ARG A 401 18.13 -29.90 0.76
C ARG A 401 18.13 -29.53 2.24
N ALA A 402 18.94 -28.56 2.66
CA ALA A 402 19.02 -28.14 4.05
C ALA A 402 17.66 -27.65 4.58
N ILE A 403 16.92 -26.89 3.78
CA ILE A 403 15.60 -26.37 4.14
C ILE A 403 14.55 -27.49 4.15
N VAL A 404 14.48 -28.33 3.13
CA VAL A 404 13.50 -29.43 3.06
C VAL A 404 13.75 -30.47 4.15
N GLU A 405 15.01 -30.81 4.44
CA GLU A 405 15.38 -31.78 5.48
C GLU A 405 15.06 -31.28 6.89
N HIS A 406 15.10 -29.97 7.15
CA HIS A 406 14.99 -29.42 8.51
C HIS A 406 13.66 -28.72 8.81
N SER A 407 13.00 -28.12 7.81
CA SER A 407 11.77 -27.33 8.03
C SER A 407 10.57 -27.73 7.18
N GLY A 408 10.76 -28.52 6.10
CA GLY A 408 9.67 -28.86 5.17
C GLY A 408 9.13 -27.66 4.38
N ALA A 409 9.86 -26.54 4.36
CA ALA A 409 9.45 -25.29 3.70
C ALA A 409 9.50 -25.36 2.17
N SER A 410 8.74 -24.48 1.51
CA SER A 410 8.84 -24.26 0.07
C SER A 410 9.93 -23.23 -0.25
N TRP A 411 10.74 -23.50 -1.28
CA TRP A 411 11.84 -22.63 -1.71
C TRP A 411 11.56 -22.06 -3.11
N THR A 412 11.68 -20.74 -3.25
CA THR A 412 11.65 -20.04 -4.54
C THR A 412 12.90 -19.20 -4.68
N SER A 413 13.76 -19.56 -5.64
CA SER A 413 14.92 -18.72 -5.98
C SER A 413 14.52 -17.60 -6.92
N VAL A 414 14.87 -16.36 -6.57
CA VAL A 414 14.86 -15.24 -7.51
C VAL A 414 16.28 -15.14 -8.06
N ALA A 415 16.46 -15.46 -9.34
CA ALA A 415 17.72 -15.15 -10.01
C ALA A 415 17.82 -13.62 -10.15
N ASP A 416 18.96 -13.03 -9.79
CA ASP A 416 19.19 -11.61 -10.01
C ASP A 416 18.95 -11.30 -11.49
N SER A 417 17.88 -10.57 -11.78
CA SER A 417 17.66 -10.02 -13.11
C SER A 417 18.81 -9.03 -13.33
N PRO A 418 19.63 -9.17 -14.39
CA PRO A 418 20.71 -8.22 -14.64
C PRO A 418 20.08 -6.84 -14.68
N ALA A 419 20.47 -5.99 -13.72
CA ALA A 419 19.97 -4.63 -13.65
C ALA A 419 20.16 -4.01 -15.03
N SER A 420 19.07 -3.61 -15.66
CA SER A 420 19.12 -2.72 -16.83
C SER A 420 19.98 -1.53 -16.41
N ALA A 421 21.18 -1.45 -16.98
CA ALA A 421 22.08 -0.33 -16.75
C ALA A 421 21.32 0.97 -17.08
N PRO A 422 21.47 2.03 -16.26
CA PRO A 422 20.78 3.29 -16.49
C PRO A 422 21.13 3.94 -17.82
#